data_AF-A0A7J7IX18-F1
#
_entry.id   AF-A0A7J7IX18-F1
#
_cell.length_a   1.000
_cell.length_b   1.000
_cell.length_c   1.000
_cell.angle_alpha   90.00
_cell.angle_beta   90.00
_cell.angle_gamma   90.00
#
_symmetry.space_group_name_H-M   'P 1'
#
loop_
_entity.id
_entity.type
_entity.pdbx_description
1 polymer ?
#
loop_
_entity_poly.entity_id
_entity_poly.type
_entity_poly.pdbx_seq_one_letter_code
_entity_poly.pdbx_strand_id
1 'polypeptide(L)'
;MRRLNAVRESKEPLKIVKELDAFPKIDDCYVETTARSGGVSILMFACIGVLILSEVYNYASYEVVYEYGVDSDTSSDLKLNVDITVAMPCNAIGADLLDKTGKHNIDHENNLSETNTVFTLTDEQEKHMRNYQKSSRYIRDTYHSMHETMWDRGIVIDSSAFPHRPANDKHQKMLAGFEGF
;
A
#
# COMPACT_ATOMS: atom_id res chain seq x y z
N MET A 1 48.13 -28.67 -27.02
CA MET A 1 47.77 -28.00 -25.75
C MET A 1 48.36 -26.58 -25.82
N ARG A 2 47.65 -25.50 -26.21
CA ARG A 2 46.80 -24.56 -25.41
C ARG A 2 47.45 -24.21 -24.04
N ARG A 3 47.76 -22.97 -23.61
CA ARG A 3 47.31 -21.59 -23.96
C ARG A 3 48.40 -20.51 -23.69
N LEU A 4 48.18 -19.33 -24.28
CA LEU A 4 48.91 -18.05 -24.20
C LEU A 4 48.99 -17.45 -22.79
N ASN A 5 50.10 -16.77 -22.47
CA ASN A 5 50.17 -15.73 -21.43
C ASN A 5 50.98 -14.54 -21.96
N ALA A 6 50.30 -13.61 -22.62
CA ALA A 6 50.81 -12.27 -22.91
C ALA A 6 50.28 -11.33 -21.82
N VAL A 7 51.06 -11.08 -20.78
CA VAL A 7 50.80 -10.00 -19.82
C VAL A 7 51.48 -8.75 -20.36
N ARG A 8 50.71 -7.97 -21.12
CA ARG A 8 51.09 -6.63 -21.58
C ARG A 8 50.98 -5.68 -20.39
N GLU A 9 52.08 -5.46 -19.66
CA GLU A 9 52.18 -4.37 -18.70
C GLU A 9 51.96 -3.03 -19.42
N SER A 10 50.80 -2.40 -19.17
CA SER A 10 50.56 -1.02 -19.53
C SER A 10 51.44 -0.10 -18.67
N LYS A 11 52.66 0.20 -19.15
CA LYS A 11 53.57 1.20 -18.55
C LYS A 11 53.24 2.65 -18.91
N GLU A 12 52.18 2.85 -19.67
CA GLU A 12 51.79 4.14 -20.24
C GLU A 12 51.09 5.12 -19.27
N PRO A 13 50.28 4.73 -18.26
CA PRO A 13 49.66 5.73 -17.37
C PRO A 13 50.67 6.32 -16.36
N LEU A 14 51.79 5.62 -16.11
CA LEU A 14 52.81 6.07 -15.14
C LEU A 14 53.68 7.21 -15.68
N LYS A 15 53.83 7.35 -17.00
CA LYS A 15 54.59 8.45 -17.60
C LYS A 15 53.80 9.75 -17.59
N ILE A 16 52.51 9.67 -17.93
CA ILE A 16 51.62 10.84 -17.99
C ILE A 16 51.37 11.41 -16.59
N VAL A 17 51.19 10.55 -15.58
CA VAL A 17 51.05 10.97 -14.18
C VAL A 17 52.35 11.58 -13.62
N LYS A 18 53.52 11.13 -14.13
CA LYS A 18 54.84 11.63 -13.70
C LYS A 18 55.23 12.94 -14.39
N GLU A 19 54.70 13.23 -15.57
CA GLU A 19 54.97 14.46 -16.33
C GLU A 19 54.08 15.63 -15.90
N LEU A 20 52.94 15.35 -15.26
CA LEU A 20 52.05 16.35 -14.65
C LEU A 20 52.37 16.64 -13.17
N ASP A 21 53.37 15.98 -12.58
CA ASP A 21 53.74 16.14 -11.18
C ASP A 21 54.79 17.27 -11.03
N ALA A 22 54.33 18.47 -10.68
CA ALA A 22 55.14 19.69 -10.61
C ALA A 22 56.03 19.80 -9.36
N PHE A 23 56.25 18.71 -8.61
CA PHE A 23 57.02 18.71 -7.37
C PHE A 23 58.09 17.62 -7.34
N PRO A 24 59.38 17.96 -7.14
CA PRO A 24 60.42 16.97 -6.93
C PRO A 24 60.13 16.18 -5.64
N LYS A 25 60.17 14.85 -5.74
CA LYS A 25 59.88 13.96 -4.62
C LYS A 25 60.93 14.15 -3.53
N ILE A 26 60.47 14.56 -2.35
CA ILE A 26 61.28 14.80 -1.15
C ILE A 26 61.92 13.47 -0.73
N ASP A 27 63.19 13.48 -0.30
CA ASP A 27 63.90 12.29 0.16
C ASP A 27 63.11 11.54 1.25
N ASP A 28 63.06 10.21 1.16
CA ASP A 28 62.29 9.32 2.06
C ASP A 28 62.66 9.48 3.56
N CYS A 29 63.78 10.14 3.86
CA CYS A 29 64.23 10.46 5.22
C CYS A 29 63.43 11.57 5.92
N TYR A 30 62.59 12.32 5.21
CA TYR A 30 61.75 13.39 5.80
C TYR A 30 60.27 13.02 5.94
N VAL A 31 59.89 11.79 5.59
CA VAL A 31 58.52 11.29 5.73
C VAL A 31 58.49 10.26 6.86
N GLU A 32 58.24 10.74 8.08
CA GLU A 32 57.88 9.88 9.21
C GLU A 32 56.52 9.24 8.90
N THR A 33 56.53 8.11 8.19
CA THR A 33 55.35 7.26 7.96
C THR A 33 54.92 6.65 9.28
N THR A 34 54.23 7.46 10.10
CA THR A 34 53.69 7.02 11.37
C THR A 34 52.56 6.03 11.07
N ALA A 35 52.88 4.73 11.06
CA ALA A 35 51.93 3.64 10.81
C ALA A 35 50.68 3.67 11.72
N ARG A 36 50.77 4.41 12.83
CA ARG A 36 49.69 4.60 13.80
C ARG A 36 48.53 5.46 13.28
N SER A 37 48.74 6.40 12.35
CA SER A 37 47.66 7.29 11.87
C SER A 37 46.73 6.61 10.86
N GLY A 38 47.23 5.66 10.06
CA GLY A 38 46.41 4.91 9.09
C GLY A 38 45.37 4.01 9.76
N GLY A 39 45.72 3.36 10.87
CA GLY A 39 44.79 2.53 11.64
C GLY A 39 43.64 3.34 12.26
N VAL A 40 43.93 4.56 12.71
CA VAL A 40 42.92 5.49 13.24
C VAL A 40 41.95 5.94 12.14
N SER A 41 42.45 6.25 10.95
CA SER A 41 41.60 6.64 9.80
C SER A 41 40.68 5.49 9.34
N ILE A 42 41.17 4.24 9.31
CA ILE A 42 40.36 3.06 8.97
C ILE A 42 39.29 2.81 10.03
N LEU A 43 39.64 2.92 11.31
CA LEU A 43 38.69 2.78 12.41
C LEU A 43 37.60 3.85 12.33
N MET A 44 37.96 5.10 12.04
CA MET A 44 37.00 6.19 11.89
C MET A 44 36.07 5.97 10.70
N PHE A 45 36.59 5.51 9.56
CA PHE A 45 35.78 5.16 8.40
C PHE A 45 34.80 4.01 8.70
N ALA A 46 35.25 2.99 9.44
CA ALA A 46 34.40 1.89 9.89
C ALA A 46 33.29 2.37 10.84
N CYS A 47 33.61 3.24 11.81
CA CYS A 47 32.61 3.83 12.71
C CYS A 47 31.56 4.64 11.93
N ILE A 48 31.99 5.47 10.97
CA ILE A 48 31.07 6.23 10.11
C ILE A 48 30.18 5.27 9.30
N GLY A 49 30.75 4.19 8.76
CA GLY A 49 29.99 3.17 8.04
C GLY A 49 28.92 2.51 8.90
N VAL A 50 29.24 2.15 10.15
CA VAL A 50 28.27 1.58 11.09
C VAL A 50 27.14 2.56 11.41
N LEU A 51 27.46 3.85 11.61
CA LEU A 51 26.45 4.87 11.87
C LEU A 51 25.50 5.05 10.68
N ILE A 52 26.03 5.06 9.46
CA ILE A 52 25.21 5.13 8.24
C ILE A 52 24.30 3.91 8.14
N LEU A 53 24.81 2.70 8.38
CA LEU A 53 24.00 1.48 8.35
C LEU A 53 22.91 1.49 9.43
N SER A 54 23.21 2.00 10.62
CA SER A 54 22.23 2.15 11.70
C SER A 54 21.11 3.11 11.31
N GLU A 55 21.45 4.25 10.70
CA GLU A 55 20.45 5.22 10.26
C GLU A 55 19.61 4.67 9.11
N VAL A 56 20.22 3.96 8.16
CA VAL A 56 19.49 3.29 7.07
C VAL A 56 18.54 2.24 7.63
N TYR A 57 18.95 1.49 8.66
CA TYR A 57 18.08 0.51 9.32
C TYR A 57 16.90 1.18 10.04
N ASN A 58 17.16 2.23 10.81
CA ASN A 58 16.10 3.00 11.49
C ASN A 58 15.17 3.67 10.48
N TYR A 59 15.69 4.24 9.39
CA TYR A 59 14.89 4.84 8.33
C TYR A 59 14.04 3.80 7.59
N ALA A 60 14.54 2.56 7.43
CA ALA A 60 13.75 1.47 6.87
C ALA A 60 12.65 0.96 7.82
N SER A 61 12.80 1.20 9.13
CA SER A 61 11.78 0.90 10.13
C SER A 61 10.82 2.09 10.25
N TYR A 62 9.61 1.94 9.73
CA TYR A 62 8.58 2.98 9.87
C TYR A 62 7.72 2.68 11.11
N GLU A 63 7.48 3.70 11.93
CA GLU A 63 6.46 3.69 12.98
C GLU A 63 5.39 4.72 12.62
N VAL A 64 4.13 4.28 12.52
CA VAL A 64 3.01 5.17 12.19
C VAL A 64 2.49 5.79 13.49
N VAL A 65 2.76 7.09 13.69
CA VAL A 65 2.22 7.87 14.81
C VAL A 65 0.93 8.56 14.37
N TYR A 66 -0.17 8.28 15.06
CA TYR A 66 -1.46 8.93 14.82
C TYR A 66 -1.59 10.14 15.73
N GLU A 67 -1.62 11.34 15.13
CA GLU A 67 -1.91 12.58 15.85
C GLU A 67 -3.39 12.96 15.71
N TYR A 68 -4.01 13.36 16.82
CA TYR A 68 -5.40 13.78 16.85
C TYR A 68 -5.46 15.30 16.97
N GLY A 69 -5.95 15.95 15.92
CA GLY A 69 -6.26 17.37 15.91
C GLY A 69 -7.73 17.64 16.17
N VAL A 70 -8.06 18.82 16.68
CA VAL A 70 -9.43 19.32 16.68
C VAL A 70 -9.73 19.83 15.28
N ASP A 71 -10.70 19.23 14.61
CA ASP A 71 -11.21 19.74 13.34
C ASP A 71 -11.94 21.07 13.59
N SER A 72 -11.44 22.14 12.99
CA SER A 72 -12.02 23.48 13.11
C SER A 72 -12.99 23.79 11.96
N ASP A 73 -12.98 22.97 10.91
CA ASP A 73 -13.80 23.15 9.72
C ASP A 73 -15.10 22.36 9.88
N THR A 74 -16.14 23.02 10.40
CA THR A 74 -17.47 22.41 10.46
C THR A 74 -18.14 22.50 9.09
N SER A 75 -18.10 21.41 8.31
CA SER A 75 -18.98 21.27 7.14
C SER A 75 -20.41 20.99 7.60
N SER A 76 -21.37 21.76 7.09
CA SER A 76 -22.79 21.60 7.46
C SER A 76 -23.45 20.38 6.81
N ASP A 77 -22.87 19.88 5.71
CA ASP A 77 -23.52 18.92 4.82
C ASP A 77 -22.63 17.68 4.67
N LEU A 78 -23.08 16.55 5.24
CA LEU A 78 -22.42 15.25 5.10
C LEU A 78 -23.04 14.47 3.94
N LYS A 79 -22.23 14.08 2.95
CA LYS A 79 -22.66 13.20 1.86
C LYS A 79 -22.61 11.74 2.32
N LEU A 80 -23.77 11.12 2.46
CA LEU A 80 -23.92 9.73 2.88
C LEU A 80 -24.29 8.86 1.66
N ASN A 81 -23.44 7.90 1.32
CA ASN A 81 -23.73 6.88 0.30
C ASN A 81 -24.04 5.56 1.01
N VAL A 82 -25.30 5.14 1.01
CA VAL A 82 -25.74 3.91 1.67
C VAL A 82 -26.51 3.05 0.66
N ASP A 83 -26.11 1.79 0.56
CA ASP A 83 -26.80 0.75 -0.21
C ASP A 83 -27.12 -0.41 0.74
N ILE A 84 -28.41 -0.71 0.91
CA ILE A 84 -28.91 -1.74 1.82
C ILE A 84 -29.94 -2.57 1.06
N THR A 85 -29.80 -3.89 1.19
CA THR A 85 -30.80 -4.84 0.69
C THR A 85 -31.58 -5.41 1.87
N VAL A 86 -32.91 -5.28 1.84
CA VAL A 86 -33.80 -5.76 2.91
C VAL A 86 -34.78 -6.77 2.34
N ALA A 87 -34.97 -7.90 3.04
CA ALA A 87 -35.90 -8.97 2.66
C ALA A 87 -37.37 -8.61 2.94
N MET A 88 -37.83 -7.48 2.39
CA MET A 88 -39.21 -7.00 2.49
C MET A 88 -39.62 -6.26 1.22
N PRO A 89 -40.93 -6.20 0.88
CA PRO A 89 -41.37 -5.50 -0.32
C PRO A 89 -41.15 -3.99 -0.19
N CYS A 90 -40.78 -3.33 -1.29
CA CYS A 90 -40.44 -1.90 -1.28
C CYS A 90 -41.62 -1.00 -0.86
N ASN A 91 -42.87 -1.44 -1.03
CA ASN A 91 -44.02 -0.66 -0.57
C ASN A 91 -44.17 -0.59 0.97
N ALA A 92 -43.45 -1.43 1.71
CA ALA A 92 -43.51 -1.52 3.16
C ALA A 92 -42.23 -0.99 3.84
N ILE A 93 -41.24 -0.54 3.07
CA ILE A 93 -40.02 0.09 3.60
C ILE A 93 -40.16 1.61 3.58
N GLY A 94 -39.58 2.25 4.58
CA GLY A 94 -39.36 3.70 4.60
C GLY A 94 -38.02 3.98 5.26
N ALA A 95 -37.30 4.97 4.73
CA ALA A 95 -36.05 5.45 5.31
C ALA A 95 -36.27 6.81 5.97
N ASP A 96 -35.82 6.96 7.22
CA ASP A 96 -35.81 8.23 7.95
C ASP A 96 -34.37 8.61 8.29
N LEU A 97 -34.02 9.88 8.07
CA LEU A 97 -32.71 10.43 8.38
C LEU A 97 -32.87 11.44 9.52
N LEU A 98 -32.46 11.01 10.72
CA LEU A 98 -32.55 11.79 11.94
C LEU A 98 -31.15 12.26 12.37
N ASP A 99 -30.95 13.56 12.41
CA ASP A 99 -29.77 14.18 13.02
C ASP A 99 -29.97 14.41 14.53
N LYS A 100 -28.87 14.58 15.29
CA LYS A 100 -28.88 14.92 16.73
C LYS A 100 -29.71 16.16 17.05
N THR A 101 -29.88 17.05 16.08
CA THR A 101 -30.70 18.26 16.19
C THR A 101 -32.21 17.98 16.12
N GLY A 102 -32.63 16.72 15.94
CA GLY A 102 -34.04 16.32 15.86
C GLY A 102 -34.74 16.77 14.57
N LYS A 103 -33.97 17.20 13.57
CA LYS A 103 -34.48 17.57 12.25
C LYS A 103 -34.60 16.31 11.39
N HIS A 104 -35.81 16.01 10.95
CA HIS A 104 -36.07 15.02 9.92
C HIS A 104 -35.71 15.66 8.57
N ASN A 105 -34.60 15.23 7.98
CA ASN A 105 -34.22 15.64 6.63
C ASN A 105 -34.62 14.53 5.65
N ILE A 106 -35.91 14.18 5.62
CA ILE A 106 -36.46 13.28 4.61
C ILE A 106 -37.05 14.15 3.50
N ASP A 107 -36.19 14.66 2.63
CA ASP A 107 -36.66 15.03 1.31
C ASP A 107 -36.70 13.73 0.51
N HIS A 108 -37.91 13.25 0.20
CA HIS A 108 -38.10 12.23 -0.84
C HIS A 108 -37.47 12.65 -2.19
N GLU A 109 -37.12 13.93 -2.32
CA GLU A 109 -36.43 14.52 -3.47
C GLU A 109 -34.91 14.27 -3.48
N ASN A 110 -34.32 13.83 -2.36
CA ASN A 110 -32.89 13.57 -2.25
C ASN A 110 -32.54 12.10 -2.59
N ASN A 111 -32.70 11.73 -3.85
CA ASN A 111 -32.03 10.60 -4.53
C ASN A 111 -32.09 9.19 -3.89
N LEU A 112 -33.08 8.87 -3.06
CA LEU A 112 -33.28 7.49 -2.60
C LEU A 112 -34.01 6.69 -3.69
N SER A 113 -33.28 5.81 -4.38
CA SER A 113 -33.84 4.90 -5.41
C SER A 113 -34.10 3.54 -4.78
N GLU A 114 -35.38 3.18 -4.63
CA GLU A 114 -35.77 1.84 -4.23
C GLU A 114 -35.90 0.94 -5.45
N THR A 115 -35.25 -0.23 -5.41
CA THR A 115 -35.34 -1.23 -6.49
C THR A 115 -35.58 -2.59 -5.88
N ASN A 116 -36.47 -3.37 -6.48
CA ASN A 116 -36.71 -4.75 -6.07
C ASN A 116 -35.41 -5.55 -6.20
N THR A 117 -35.06 -6.29 -5.15
CA THR A 117 -33.82 -7.08 -5.09
C THR A 117 -34.11 -8.56 -5.25
N VAL A 118 -33.13 -9.30 -5.77
CA VAL A 118 -33.22 -10.74 -5.95
C VAL A 118 -32.17 -11.40 -5.06
N PHE A 119 -32.63 -12.12 -4.03
CA PHE A 119 -31.77 -12.78 -3.04
C PHE A 119 -31.04 -14.01 -3.55
N THR A 120 -31.40 -14.52 -4.73
CA THR A 120 -30.70 -15.66 -5.33
C THR A 120 -29.42 -15.19 -6.02
N LEU A 121 -28.28 -15.66 -5.53
CA LEU A 121 -26.98 -15.44 -6.16
C LEU A 121 -26.79 -16.42 -7.32
N THR A 122 -26.07 -16.00 -8.35
CA THR A 122 -25.54 -16.93 -9.36
C THR A 122 -24.31 -17.65 -8.80
N ASP A 123 -23.93 -18.80 -9.39
CA ASP A 123 -22.78 -19.59 -8.95
C ASP A 123 -21.48 -18.75 -8.91
N GLU A 124 -21.28 -17.88 -9.91
CA GLU A 124 -20.12 -16.97 -9.98
C GLU A 124 -20.17 -15.88 -8.89
N GLN A 125 -21.33 -15.29 -8.63
CA GLN A 125 -21.53 -14.30 -7.57
C GLN A 125 -21.31 -14.92 -6.19
N GLU A 126 -21.78 -16.15 -5.98
CA GLU A 126 -21.63 -16.89 -4.74
C GLU A 126 -20.16 -17.23 -4.47
N LYS A 127 -19.42 -17.65 -5.50
CA LYS A 127 -17.97 -17.90 -5.40
C LYS A 127 -17.20 -16.62 -5.06
N HIS A 128 -17.51 -15.52 -5.74
CA HIS A 128 -16.90 -14.22 -5.45
C HIS A 128 -17.19 -13.76 -4.01
N MET A 129 -18.46 -13.82 -3.58
CA MET A 129 -18.86 -13.46 -2.21
C MET A 129 -18.15 -14.32 -1.17
N ARG A 130 -18.03 -15.64 -1.40
CA ARG A 130 -17.28 -16.55 -0.51
C ARG A 130 -15.80 -16.17 -0.40
N ASN A 131 -15.15 -15.86 -1.53
CA ASN A 131 -13.75 -15.44 -1.53
C ASN A 131 -13.56 -14.13 -0.76
N TYR A 132 -14.45 -13.16 -0.99
CA TYR A 132 -14.45 -11.89 -0.28
C TYR A 132 -14.67 -12.07 1.23
N GLN A 133 -15.64 -12.88 1.63
CA GLN A 133 -15.91 -13.21 3.04
C GLN A 133 -14.72 -13.89 3.73
N LYS A 134 -14.05 -14.80 3.04
CA LYS A 134 -12.85 -15.48 3.55
C LYS A 134 -11.72 -14.48 3.83
N SER A 135 -11.49 -13.55 2.91
CA SER A 135 -10.50 -12.48 3.08
C SER A 135 -10.89 -11.52 4.20
N SER A 136 -12.14 -11.06 4.20
CA SER A 136 -12.66 -10.14 5.22
C SER A 136 -12.62 -10.72 6.64
N ARG A 137 -12.88 -12.02 6.78
CA ARG A 137 -12.73 -12.73 8.07
C ARG A 137 -11.28 -12.79 8.53
N TYR A 138 -10.33 -13.07 7.64
CA TYR A 138 -8.90 -13.08 7.97
C TYR A 138 -8.42 -11.73 8.53
N ILE A 139 -8.91 -10.62 7.94
CA ILE A 139 -8.60 -9.26 8.40
C ILE A 139 -9.21 -8.99 9.79
N ARG A 140 -10.44 -9.46 10.07
CA ARG A 140 -11.12 -9.24 11.36
C ARG A 140 -10.58 -10.09 12.51
N ASP A 141 -10.20 -11.34 12.23
CA ASP A 141 -9.78 -12.29 13.27
C ASP A 141 -8.36 -11.98 13.79
N THR A 142 -7.58 -11.15 13.08
CA THR A 142 -6.22 -10.75 13.47
C THR A 142 -6.22 -9.30 14.00
N TYR A 143 -5.89 -9.10 15.28
CA TYR A 143 -5.81 -7.77 15.89
C TYR A 143 -4.55 -7.04 15.46
N HIS A 144 -4.61 -6.26 14.37
CA HIS A 144 -3.55 -5.31 14.01
C HIS A 144 -4.16 -4.01 13.46
N SER A 145 -3.35 -2.96 13.47
CA SER A 145 -3.63 -1.74 12.70
C SER A 145 -3.65 -2.08 11.21
N MET A 146 -4.59 -1.52 10.43
CA MET A 146 -4.81 -1.92 9.03
C MET A 146 -3.55 -1.80 8.15
N HIS A 147 -2.63 -0.89 8.48
CA HIS A 147 -1.40 -0.66 7.72
C HIS A 147 -0.41 -1.83 7.83
N GLU A 148 -0.31 -2.47 9.00
CA GLU A 148 0.62 -3.58 9.25
C GLU A 148 0.26 -4.80 8.39
N THR A 149 -1.04 -5.05 8.22
CA THR A 149 -1.54 -6.13 7.36
C THR A 149 -1.36 -5.89 5.86
N MET A 150 -1.34 -4.64 5.39
CA MET A 150 -1.19 -4.33 3.97
C MET A 150 0.26 -4.47 3.47
N TRP A 151 1.24 -4.15 4.30
CA TRP A 151 2.64 -4.09 3.87
C TRP A 151 3.49 -5.31 4.24
N ASP A 152 3.15 -6.04 5.31
CA ASP A 152 3.96 -7.18 5.75
C ASP A 152 3.59 -8.51 5.06
N ARG A 153 2.33 -8.67 4.60
CA ARG A 153 1.82 -10.00 4.19
C ARG A 153 1.15 -10.09 2.83
N GLY A 154 1.27 -9.07 1.97
CA GLY A 154 0.82 -9.17 0.57
C GLY A 154 -0.60 -9.70 0.46
N ILE A 155 -1.53 -9.16 1.27
CA ILE A 155 -2.93 -9.60 1.25
C ILE A 155 -3.46 -9.37 -0.15
N VAL A 156 -3.77 -10.46 -0.84
CA VAL A 156 -4.52 -10.42 -2.09
C VAL A 156 -5.98 -10.17 -1.71
N ILE A 157 -6.31 -8.90 -1.50
CA ILE A 157 -7.70 -8.46 -1.44
C ILE A 157 -8.22 -8.65 -2.86
N ASP A 158 -9.18 -9.56 -3.03
CA ASP A 158 -9.92 -9.67 -4.29
C ASP A 158 -10.68 -8.36 -4.50
N SER A 159 -10.03 -7.43 -5.19
CA SER A 159 -10.56 -6.12 -5.56
C SER A 159 -11.36 -6.17 -6.87
N SER A 160 -11.63 -7.38 -7.40
CA SER A 160 -12.48 -7.50 -8.56
C SER A 160 -13.86 -6.92 -8.25
N ALA A 161 -14.40 -6.15 -9.19
CA ALA A 161 -15.75 -5.63 -9.06
C ALA A 161 -16.74 -6.80 -8.97
N PHE A 162 -17.82 -6.62 -8.22
CA PHE A 162 -18.85 -7.62 -8.09
C PHE A 162 -19.38 -8.02 -9.48
N PRO A 163 -19.41 -9.32 -9.83
CA PRO A 163 -19.74 -9.75 -11.19
C PRO A 163 -21.19 -9.40 -11.55
N HIS A 164 -21.36 -8.80 -12.72
CA HIS A 164 -22.68 -8.40 -13.22
C HIS A 164 -23.55 -9.64 -13.49
N ARG A 165 -24.85 -9.54 -13.17
CA ARG A 165 -25.81 -10.62 -13.42
C ARG A 165 -26.10 -10.70 -14.93
N PRO A 166 -26.03 -11.89 -15.56
CA PRO A 166 -26.40 -12.04 -16.97
C PRO A 166 -27.91 -11.82 -17.18
N ALA A 167 -28.28 -11.11 -18.25
CA ALA A 167 -29.68 -10.76 -18.56
C ALA A 167 -30.62 -11.97 -18.84
N ASN A 168 -30.08 -13.18 -19.02
CA ASN A 168 -30.83 -14.40 -19.32
C ASN A 168 -30.98 -15.33 -18.10
N ASP A 169 -30.89 -14.79 -16.89
CA ASP A 169 -31.03 -15.58 -15.67
C ASP A 169 -32.47 -16.10 -15.49
N LYS A 170 -32.60 -17.39 -15.19
CA LYS A 170 -33.88 -18.08 -14.97
C LYS A 170 -34.62 -17.48 -13.77
N HIS A 171 -33.89 -17.04 -12.75
CA HIS A 171 -34.46 -16.45 -11.54
C HIS A 171 -35.08 -15.07 -11.80
N GLN A 172 -34.56 -14.30 -12.76
CA GLN A 172 -35.13 -13.01 -13.15
C GLN A 172 -36.40 -13.17 -14.00
N LYS A 173 -36.48 -14.23 -14.82
CA LYS A 173 -37.69 -14.57 -15.59
C LYS A 173 -38.86 -15.03 -14.71
N MET A 174 -38.60 -15.66 -13.56
CA MET A 174 -39.67 -16.03 -12.61
C MET A 174 -40.34 -14.80 -11.98
N LEU A 175 -39.59 -13.73 -11.73
CA LEU A 175 -40.13 -12.48 -11.19
C LEU A 175 -40.92 -11.70 -12.24
N ALA A 176 -40.42 -11.60 -13.47
CA ALA A 176 -41.17 -11.00 -14.59
C ALA A 176 -42.45 -11.79 -14.95
N GLY A 177 -42.50 -13.09 -14.65
CA GLY A 177 -43.69 -13.92 -14.80
C GLY A 177 -44.71 -13.77 -13.66
N PHE A 178 -44.33 -13.18 -12.53
CA PHE A 178 -45.21 -12.93 -11.38
C PHE A 178 -45.90 -11.56 -11.43
N GLU A 179 -45.42 -10.63 -12.26
CA GLU A 179 -46.09 -9.34 -12.52
C GLU A 179 -47.26 -9.45 -13.53
N GLY A 180 -47.62 -10.67 -13.93
CA GLY A 180 -48.69 -10.97 -14.90
C GLY A 180 -49.94 -11.65 -14.32
N PHE A 181 -50.17 -11.58 -13.01
CA PHE A 181 -51.37 -12.10 -12.35
C PHE A 181 -52.03 -11.07 -11.43
#